data_AF-A0A316MMT4-F1
#
_entry.id   AF-A0A316MMT4-F1
#
_cell.length_a   1.000
_cell.length_b   1.000
_cell.length_c   1.000
_cell.angle_alpha   90.00
_cell.angle_beta   90.00
_cell.angle_gamma   90.00
#
_symmetry.space_group_name_H-M   'P 1'
#
loop_
_entity.id
_entity.type
_entity.pdbx_description
1 polymer ?
#
loop_
_entity_poly.entity_id
_entity_poly.type
_entity_poly.pdbx_seq_one_letter_code
_entity_poly.pdbx_strand_id
1 'polypeptide(L)'
;MFQTDSKNKIWVGDITYIPTKKRTLYLADFLDIYSRKVVGWSMEKKVKDRLVVDAFIQAYGKEQPSSSKTPDFFKSWMLENHKL
;
A
#
# COMPACT_ATOMS: atom_id res chain seq x y z
N MET A 1 -2.17 19.30 -7.96
CA MET A 1 -0.91 18.54 -7.86
C MET A 1 -0.68 18.20 -6.40
N PHE A 2 -0.38 16.94 -6.06
CA PHE A 2 -0.10 16.56 -4.67
C PHE A 2 1.33 16.96 -4.29
N GLN A 3 1.51 17.55 -3.10
CA GLN A 3 2.81 17.95 -2.56
C GLN A 3 2.84 17.70 -1.05
N THR A 4 4.02 17.37 -0.53
CA THR A 4 4.30 17.20 0.90
C THR A 4 5.75 17.58 1.16
N ASP A 5 6.02 18.07 2.38
CA ASP A 5 7.30 18.53 2.90
C ASP A 5 8.07 17.43 3.68
N SER A 6 7.44 16.28 3.93
CA SER A 6 8.09 15.14 4.57
C SER A 6 7.57 13.79 4.07
N LYS A 7 8.38 12.74 4.28
CA LYS A 7 8.02 11.34 4.05
C LYS A 7 6.78 10.94 4.85
N ASN A 8 6.04 9.96 4.33
CA ASN A 8 4.98 9.23 5.05
C ASN A 8 3.80 10.10 5.51
N LYS A 9 3.60 11.24 4.85
CA LYS A 9 2.40 12.11 5.01
C LYS A 9 1.31 11.80 3.99
N ILE A 10 1.71 11.50 2.75
CA ILE A 10 0.78 11.22 1.65
C ILE A 10 1.35 10.05 0.85
N TRP A 11 0.60 8.95 0.83
CA TRP A 11 0.82 7.85 -0.11
C TRP A 11 -0.29 7.86 -1.16
N VAL A 12 0.08 7.56 -2.39
CA VAL A 12 -0.87 7.34 -3.48
C VAL A 12 -0.78 5.89 -3.90
N GLY A 13 -1.93 5.24 -4.03
CA GLY A 13 -2.01 3.87 -4.55
C GLY A 13 -2.47 3.86 -6.00
N ASP A 14 -1.93 2.94 -6.79
CA ASP A 14 -2.40 2.62 -8.14
C ASP A 14 -2.63 1.10 -8.28
N ILE A 15 -3.45 0.72 -9.27
CA ILE A 15 -3.57 -0.67 -9.70
C ILE A 15 -3.35 -0.71 -11.21
N THR A 16 -2.28 -1.37 -11.63
CA THR A 16 -1.96 -1.54 -13.04
C THR A 16 -2.05 -3.00 -13.47
N TYR A 17 -2.24 -3.22 -14.77
CA TYR A 17 -2.28 -4.54 -15.38
C TYR A 17 -1.02 -4.76 -16.22
N ILE A 18 -0.39 -5.90 -16.04
CA ILE A 18 0.84 -6.30 -16.71
C ILE A 18 0.53 -7.49 -17.61
N PRO A 19 0.41 -7.29 -18.93
CA PRO A 19 0.23 -8.38 -19.87
C PRO A 19 1.45 -9.32 -19.85
N THR A 20 1.22 -10.63 -19.72
CA THR A 20 2.25 -11.65 -19.91
C THR A 20 1.82 -12.64 -20.98
N LYS A 21 2.75 -13.46 -21.47
CA LYS A 21 2.47 -14.48 -22.50
C LYS A 21 1.38 -15.48 -22.12
N LYS A 22 1.15 -15.73 -20.83
CA LYS A 22 0.19 -16.74 -20.34
C LYS A 22 -1.11 -16.13 -19.81
N ARG A 23 -1.04 -14.96 -19.18
CA ARG A 23 -2.18 -14.22 -18.63
C ARG A 23 -1.78 -12.81 -18.20
N THR A 24 -2.75 -11.96 -17.90
CA THR A 24 -2.52 -10.68 -17.23
C THR A 24 -2.24 -10.87 -15.75
N LEU A 25 -1.26 -10.13 -15.23
CA LEU A 25 -0.98 -9.95 -13.80
C LEU A 25 -1.49 -8.57 -13.38
N TYR A 26 -2.00 -8.46 -12.18
CA TYR A 26 -2.40 -7.19 -11.59
C TYR A 26 -1.41 -6.83 -10.50
N LEU A 27 -0.95 -5.59 -10.49
CA LEU A 27 -0.02 -5.03 -9.52
C LEU A 27 -0.73 -3.89 -8.81
N ALA A 28 -0.82 -3.96 -7.48
CA ALA A 28 -1.12 -2.80 -6.66
C ALA A 28 0.18 -2.29 -6.04
N ASP A 29 0.38 -0.98 -6.04
CA ASP A 29 1.54 -0.33 -5.44
C ASP A 29 1.11 0.91 -4.63
N PHE A 30 1.93 1.28 -3.66
CA PHE A 30 1.81 2.51 -2.89
C PHE A 30 3.09 3.31 -3.04
N LEU A 31 2.97 4.55 -3.50
CA LEU A 31 4.05 5.51 -3.70
C LEU A 31 4.01 6.60 -2.62
N ASP A 32 5.13 6.84 -1.93
CA ASP A 32 5.28 8.02 -1.08
C ASP A 32 5.57 9.27 -1.93
N ILE A 33 4.71 10.29 -1.82
CA ILE A 33 4.79 11.50 -2.67
C ILE A 33 6.06 12.31 -2.42
N TYR A 34 6.58 12.33 -1.20
CA TYR A 34 7.81 13.06 -0.88
C TYR A 34 9.03 12.38 -1.50
N SER A 35 9.24 11.09 -1.21
CA SER A 35 10.44 10.38 -1.64
C SER A 35 10.36 9.80 -3.05
N ARG A 36 9.17 9.76 -3.66
CA ARG A 36 8.89 9.08 -4.94
C ARG A 36 9.26 7.60 -4.95
N LYS A 37 9.26 6.99 -3.77
CA LYS A 37 9.59 5.58 -3.55
C LYS A 37 8.31 4.76 -3.52
N VAL A 38 8.32 3.60 -4.18
CA VAL A 38 7.32 2.56 -3.95
C VAL A 38 7.59 1.94 -2.57
N VAL A 39 6.67 2.18 -1.64
CA VAL A 39 6.80 1.80 -0.24
C VAL A 39 6.18 0.44 0.07
N GLY A 40 5.16 0.04 -0.70
CA GLY A 40 4.60 -1.30 -0.65
C GLY A 40 3.95 -1.69 -1.98
N TRP A 41 3.87 -2.98 -2.24
CA TRP A 41 3.30 -3.53 -3.46
C TRP A 41 2.85 -4.98 -3.25
N SER A 42 1.93 -5.44 -4.10
CA SER A 42 1.50 -6.83 -4.17
C SER A 42 1.07 -7.16 -5.60
N MET A 43 1.16 -8.42 -6.00
CA MET A 43 0.79 -8.87 -7.34
C MET A 43 -0.08 -10.11 -7.31
N GLU A 44 -1.16 -10.10 -8.09
CA GLU A 44 -2.11 -11.19 -8.16
C GLU A 44 -2.57 -11.51 -9.59
N LYS A 45 -3.14 -12.71 -9.75
CA LYS A 45 -3.67 -13.19 -11.04
C LYS A 45 -5.08 -12.65 -11.33
N LYS A 46 -5.73 -12.09 -10.31
CA LYS A 46 -7.10 -11.54 -10.33
C LYS A 46 -7.13 -10.31 -9.44
N VAL A 47 -7.93 -9.31 -9.78
CA VAL A 47 -8.20 -8.18 -8.89
C VAL A 47 -9.07 -8.68 -7.74
N LYS A 48 -8.54 -8.60 -6.52
CA LYS A 48 -9.21 -8.91 -5.25
C LYS A 48 -8.85 -7.83 -4.24
N ASP A 49 -9.68 -7.68 -3.21
CA ASP A 49 -9.41 -6.85 -2.02
C ASP A 49 -7.98 -7.06 -1.47
N ARG A 50 -7.56 -8.31 -1.34
CA ARG A 50 -6.23 -8.68 -0.82
C ARG A 50 -5.07 -8.07 -1.59
N LEU A 51 -5.22 -7.86 -2.90
CA LEU A 51 -4.16 -7.25 -3.71
C LEU A 51 -3.77 -5.87 -3.16
N VAL A 52 -4.75 -5.04 -2.83
CA VAL A 52 -4.51 -3.70 -2.29
C VAL A 52 -4.16 -3.76 -0.81
N VAL A 53 -4.85 -4.60 -0.05
CA VAL A 53 -4.63 -4.76 1.39
C VAL A 53 -3.21 -5.23 1.69
N ASP A 54 -2.70 -6.22 0.95
CA ASP A 54 -1.35 -6.74 1.15
C ASP A 54 -0.27 -5.70 0.79
N ALA A 55 -0.48 -4.95 -0.31
CA ALA A 55 0.39 -3.85 -0.70
C ALA A 55 0.43 -2.75 0.37
N PHE A 56 -0.73 -2.41 0.93
CA PHE A 56 -0.86 -1.41 1.99
C PHE A 56 -0.16 -1.86 3.28
N ILE A 57 -0.40 -3.09 3.73
CA ILE A 57 0.21 -3.62 4.96
C ILE A 57 1.72 -3.69 4.83
N GLN A 58 2.22 -4.12 3.66
CA GLN A 58 3.65 -4.09 3.38
C GLN A 58 4.21 -2.68 3.50
N ALA A 59 3.53 -1.67 2.93
CA ALA A 59 3.93 -0.28 3.06
C ALA A 59 3.93 0.20 4.52
N TYR A 60 2.84 -0.07 5.25
CA TYR A 60 2.67 0.35 6.65
C TYR A 60 3.73 -0.26 7.56
N GLY A 61 3.98 -1.57 7.46
CA GLY A 61 4.98 -2.27 8.28
C GLY A 61 6.41 -1.80 8.00
N LYS A 62 6.71 -1.44 6.76
CA LYS A 62 8.05 -0.97 6.33
C LYS A 62 8.32 0.47 6.72
N GLU A 63 7.36 1.36 6.50
CA GLU A 63 7.57 2.80 6.63
C GLU A 63 7.18 3.35 8.00
N GLN A 64 6.35 2.61 8.77
CA GLN A 64 5.93 2.93 10.13
C GLN A 64 5.58 4.42 10.29
N PRO A 65 4.59 4.92 9.54
CA PRO A 65 4.20 6.33 9.58
C PRO A 65 3.84 6.75 11.01
N SER A 66 4.10 8.02 11.34
CA SER A 66 3.88 8.53 12.70
C SER A 66 2.47 8.20 13.21
N SER A 67 2.40 7.47 14.32
CA SER A 67 1.16 6.93 14.90
C SER A 67 0.19 7.98 15.43
N SER A 68 0.60 9.25 15.50
CA SER A 68 -0.21 10.37 16.00
C SER A 68 -1.48 10.62 15.20
N LYS A 69 -1.58 10.07 13.98
CA LYS A 69 -2.74 10.24 13.09
C LYS A 69 -3.47 8.94 12.73
N THR A 70 -3.04 7.79 13.25
CA THR A 70 -3.73 6.51 12.96
C THR A 70 -4.93 6.35 13.88
N PRO A 71 -6.17 6.29 13.34
CA PRO A 71 -7.36 6.07 14.16
C PRO A 71 -7.30 4.76 14.93
N ASP A 72 -7.81 4.72 16.16
CA ASP A 72 -7.70 3.51 16.99
C ASP A 72 -8.45 2.30 16.40
N PHE A 73 -9.58 2.54 15.72
CA PHE A 73 -10.28 1.46 15.00
C PHE A 73 -9.38 0.80 13.95
N PHE A 74 -8.51 1.58 13.30
CA PHE A 74 -7.63 1.10 12.25
C PHE A 74 -6.52 0.23 12.83
N LYS A 75 -5.98 0.62 14.00
CA LYS A 75 -5.02 -0.21 14.75
C LYS A 75 -5.64 -1.54 15.16
N SER A 76 -6.87 -1.53 15.70
CA SER A 76 -7.60 -2.76 16.07
C SER A 76 -7.84 -3.64 14.85
N TRP A 77 -8.31 -3.08 13.75
CA TRP A 77 -8.53 -3.82 12.50
C TRP A 77 -7.25 -4.48 11.98
N MET A 78 -6.11 -3.79 12.02
CA MET A 78 -4.83 -4.39 11.61
C MET A 78 -4.37 -5.52 12.53
N LEU A 79 -4.56 -5.40 13.84
CA LEU A 79 -4.23 -6.46 14.79
C LEU A 79 -5.10 -7.71 14.60
N GLU A 80 -6.39 -7.52 14.34
CA GLU A 80 -7.36 -8.62 14.16
C GLU A 80 -7.15 -9.39 12.85
N ASN A 81 -6.85 -8.68 11.76
CA ASN A 81 -6.86 -9.26 10.41
C ASN A 81 -5.47 -9.67 9.90
N HIS A 82 -4.38 -9.16 10.49
CA HIS A 82 -3.06 -9.22 9.84
C HIS A 82 -1.86 -9.49 10.76
N LYS A 83 -2.05 -10.09 11.95
CA LYS A 83 -1.01 -10.55 12.91
C LYS A 83 0.42 -10.10 12.56
N LEU A 84 0.88 -9.02 13.19
CA LEU A 84 2.32 -8.78 13.36
C LEU A 84 2.95 -9.95 14.13
#